data_AF-A0A2S7VP55-F1
#
_entry.id   AF-A0A2S7VP55-F1
#
_cell.length_a   1.000
_cell.length_b   1.000
_cell.length_c   1.000
_cell.angle_alpha   90.00
_cell.angle_beta   90.00
_cell.angle_gamma   90.00
#
_symmetry.space_group_name_H-M   'P 1'
#
loop_
_entity.id
_entity.type
_entity.pdbx_description
1 polymer ?
#
loop_
_entity_poly.entity_id
_entity_poly.type
_entity_poly.pdbx_seq_one_letter_code
_entity_poly.pdbx_strand_id
1 'polypeptide(L)'
;MKKSFLILSMASLLSASVFAKNLSFSNPRTLLPNEDVQSFELADLDGNGKQEIVYLTSNGELKYAALGHYITESSRDILRSSYQWAVKGRPGITIDFDDNGYMISKEGSGSGNHLYFKDGMFLSIRNSNNTILIDYISDTEISGTFKDERLGIYDEVPFIAVPQSRKPN
;
A
#
# COMPACT_ATOMS: atom_id res chain seq x y z
N MET A 1 -43.52 8.33 -55.09
CA MET A 1 -42.30 8.69 -54.34
C MET A 1 -42.64 8.69 -52.86
N LYS A 2 -42.12 7.72 -52.08
CA LYS A 2 -42.37 7.62 -50.63
C LYS A 2 -41.44 8.61 -49.91
N LYS A 3 -41.99 9.58 -49.19
CA LYS A 3 -41.23 10.53 -48.37
C LYS A 3 -40.96 9.87 -47.01
N SER A 4 -39.70 9.56 -46.74
CA SER A 4 -39.26 9.04 -45.43
C SER A 4 -38.83 10.22 -44.57
N PHE A 5 -39.46 10.40 -43.41
CA PHE A 5 -39.02 11.37 -42.41
C PHE A 5 -38.07 10.68 -41.44
N LEU A 6 -36.83 11.17 -41.37
CA LEU A 6 -35.84 10.80 -40.37
C LEU A 6 -36.21 11.48 -39.04
N ILE A 7 -36.57 10.69 -38.03
CA ILE A 7 -36.73 11.19 -36.66
C ILE A 7 -35.33 11.25 -36.05
N LEU A 8 -34.80 12.46 -35.89
CA LEU A 8 -33.53 12.69 -35.22
C LEU A 8 -33.77 12.55 -33.70
N SER A 9 -33.27 11.48 -33.11
CA SER A 9 -33.26 11.31 -31.65
C SER A 9 -32.36 12.39 -31.05
N MET A 10 -32.97 13.34 -30.34
CA MET A 10 -32.26 14.35 -29.56
C MET A 10 -31.72 13.66 -28.31
N ALA A 11 -30.47 13.19 -28.37
CA ALA A 11 -29.78 12.70 -27.18
C ALA A 11 -29.54 13.90 -26.25
N SER A 12 -30.42 14.07 -25.25
CA SER A 12 -30.20 15.03 -24.17
C SER A 12 -28.97 14.57 -23.39
N LEU A 13 -27.86 15.30 -23.55
CA LEU A 13 -26.71 15.24 -22.65
C LEU A 13 -27.22 15.63 -21.26
N LEU A 14 -27.47 14.62 -20.42
CA LEU A 14 -27.74 14.81 -19.01
C LEU A 14 -26.46 15.38 -18.38
N SER A 15 -26.41 16.70 -18.24
CA SER A 15 -25.39 17.36 -17.42
C SER A 15 -25.61 16.89 -15.98
N ALA A 16 -24.88 15.86 -15.56
CA ALA A 16 -24.82 15.50 -14.14
C ALA A 16 -24.23 16.69 -13.39
N SER A 17 -25.02 17.31 -12.53
CA SER A 17 -24.51 18.25 -11.53
C SER A 17 -23.63 17.46 -10.56
N VAL A 18 -22.33 17.42 -10.82
CA VAL A 18 -21.36 16.91 -9.84
C VAL A 18 -21.32 17.94 -8.72
N PHE A 19 -21.99 17.64 -7.61
CA PHE A 19 -21.85 18.42 -6.39
C PHE A 19 -20.42 18.24 -5.90
N ALA A 20 -19.70 19.35 -5.73
CA ALA A 20 -18.38 19.33 -5.13
C ALA A 20 -18.48 18.67 -3.75
N LYS A 21 -17.76 17.56 -3.56
CA LYS A 21 -17.68 16.89 -2.27
C LYS A 21 -16.87 17.77 -1.32
N ASN A 22 -17.30 17.87 -0.06
CA ASN A 22 -16.52 18.54 0.97
C ASN A 22 -15.13 17.90 1.08
N LEU A 23 -14.08 18.72 0.98
CA LEU A 23 -12.73 18.29 1.30
C LEU A 23 -12.65 18.06 2.81
N SER A 24 -12.25 16.86 3.21
CA SER A 24 -11.92 16.55 4.60
C SER A 24 -10.44 16.26 4.67
N PHE A 25 -9.74 16.94 5.58
CA PHE A 25 -8.31 16.71 5.82
C PHE A 25 -8.16 15.82 7.05
N SER A 26 -7.24 14.86 6.96
CA SER A 26 -6.77 14.11 8.13
C SER A 26 -5.77 14.95 8.93
N ASN A 27 -5.36 14.42 10.09
CA ASN A 27 -4.29 15.04 10.87
C ASN A 27 -2.99 15.11 10.02
N PRO A 28 -2.29 16.25 10.01
CA PRO A 28 -1.03 16.39 9.29
C PRO A 28 0.04 15.46 9.87
N ARG A 29 0.90 14.93 9.01
CA ARG A 29 2.02 14.04 9.36
C ARG A 29 3.32 14.59 8.79
N THR A 30 4.39 14.50 9.57
CA THR A 30 5.76 14.70 9.08
C THR A 30 6.20 13.49 8.27
N LEU A 31 6.50 13.68 6.98
CA LEU A 31 6.89 12.60 6.07
C LEU A 31 8.40 12.36 6.02
N LEU A 32 9.19 13.42 6.19
CA LEU A 32 10.66 13.38 6.11
C LEU A 32 11.27 13.92 7.41
N PRO A 33 11.09 13.22 8.54
CA PRO A 33 11.64 13.67 9.81
C PRO A 33 13.17 13.68 9.75
N ASN A 34 13.78 14.79 10.20
CA ASN A 34 15.23 15.01 10.22
C ASN A 34 15.91 15.20 8.85
N GLU A 35 15.15 15.32 7.77
CA GLU A 35 15.70 15.72 6.47
C GLU A 35 15.67 17.25 6.34
N ASP A 36 16.75 17.84 5.81
CA ASP A 36 16.83 19.28 5.52
C ASP A 36 16.39 19.55 4.08
N VAL A 37 15.07 19.46 3.86
CA VAL A 37 14.45 19.56 2.54
C VAL A 37 14.44 21.01 2.04
N GLN A 38 15.08 21.27 0.91
CA GLN A 38 15.11 22.58 0.25
C GLN A 38 14.05 22.71 -0.85
N SER A 39 13.84 21.62 -1.60
CA SER A 39 12.80 21.54 -2.63
C SER A 39 12.32 20.09 -2.78
N PHE A 40 11.08 19.91 -3.22
CA PHE A 40 10.52 18.60 -3.53
C PHE A 40 9.61 18.61 -4.76
N GLU A 41 9.48 17.46 -5.39
CA GLU A 41 8.57 17.17 -6.49
C GLU A 41 7.93 15.80 -6.30
N LEU A 42 6.78 15.57 -6.94
CA LEU A 42 6.11 14.28 -6.98
C LEU A 42 6.33 13.64 -8.35
N ALA A 43 6.99 12.48 -8.39
CA ALA A 43 7.30 11.77 -9.62
C ALA A 43 7.09 10.26 -9.46
N ASP A 44 6.55 9.62 -10.49
CA ASP A 44 6.46 8.15 -10.57
C ASP A 44 7.78 7.61 -11.11
N LEU A 45 8.66 7.19 -10.20
CA LEU A 45 10.04 6.80 -10.54
C LEU A 45 10.14 5.35 -11.04
N ASP A 46 9.20 4.50 -10.63
CA ASP A 46 9.21 3.06 -10.92
C ASP A 46 8.15 2.64 -11.96
N GLY A 47 7.29 3.57 -12.40
CA GLY A 47 6.27 3.35 -13.43
C GLY A 47 5.03 2.62 -12.93
N ASN A 48 4.79 2.61 -11.61
CA ASN A 48 3.68 1.89 -10.99
C ASN A 48 2.37 2.72 -10.95
N GLY A 49 2.39 3.96 -11.45
CA GLY A 49 1.27 4.90 -11.45
C GLY A 49 1.09 5.69 -10.15
N LYS A 50 2.05 5.61 -9.22
CA LYS A 50 2.07 6.36 -7.96
C LYS A 50 3.28 7.27 -7.93
N GLN A 51 3.16 8.36 -7.19
CA GLN A 51 4.23 9.34 -7.10
C GLN A 51 5.02 9.12 -5.80
N GLU A 52 6.34 9.08 -5.92
CA GLU A 52 7.28 9.25 -4.84
C GLU A 52 7.56 10.75 -4.62
N ILE A 53 7.98 11.12 -3.40
CA ILE A 53 8.54 12.43 -3.13
C ILE A 53 10.01 12.38 -3.53
N VAL A 54 10.38 13.12 -4.56
CA VAL A 54 11.78 13.42 -4.91
C VAL A 54 12.15 14.71 -4.22
N TYR A 55 13.27 14.76 -3.51
CA TYR A 55 13.66 15.95 -2.76
C TYR A 55 15.16 16.22 -2.79
N LEU A 56 15.50 17.51 -2.73
CA LEU A 56 16.86 18.02 -2.65
C LEU A 56 17.15 18.45 -1.22
N THR A 57 18.26 17.98 -0.65
CA THR A 57 18.74 18.36 0.67
C THR A 57 19.70 19.55 0.60
N SER A 58 19.95 20.22 1.72
CA SER A 58 20.86 21.39 1.79
C SER A 58 22.32 21.09 1.44
N ASN A 59 22.77 19.84 1.57
CA ASN A 59 24.09 19.39 1.11
C ASN A 59 24.13 19.07 -0.39
N GLY A 60 23.01 19.23 -1.12
CA GLY A 60 22.92 19.02 -2.56
C GLY A 60 22.64 17.57 -2.99
N GLU A 61 22.26 16.68 -2.07
CA GLU A 61 21.89 15.31 -2.40
C GLU A 61 20.45 15.25 -2.93
N LEU A 62 20.26 14.51 -4.03
CA LEU A 62 18.94 14.17 -4.55
C LEU A 62 18.52 12.82 -3.96
N LYS A 63 17.41 12.82 -3.22
CA LYS A 63 16.86 11.64 -2.54
C LYS A 63 15.40 11.44 -2.97
N TYR A 64 14.85 10.27 -2.69
CA TYR A 64 13.43 10.01 -2.87
C TYR A 64 12.86 9.24 -1.67
N ALA A 65 11.56 9.39 -1.43
CA ALA A 65 10.83 8.64 -0.43
C ALA A 65 9.45 8.27 -0.98
N ALA A 66 9.04 7.02 -0.75
CA ALA A 66 7.64 6.67 -0.94
C ALA A 66 6.77 7.52 -0.01
N LEU A 67 5.60 7.96 -0.49
CA LEU A 67 4.65 8.72 0.34
C LEU A 67 4.14 7.93 1.56
N GLY A 68 4.40 6.61 1.60
CA GLY A 68 3.85 5.68 2.57
C GLY A 68 2.35 5.58 2.35
N HIS A 69 1.85 4.40 1.99
CA HIS A 69 0.41 4.23 1.82
C HIS A 69 -0.28 4.48 3.17
N TYR A 70 -1.16 5.49 3.26
CA TYR A 70 -2.10 5.53 4.39
C TYR A 70 -3.01 4.32 4.23
N ILE A 71 -2.84 3.32 5.09
CA ILE A 71 -3.69 2.14 5.05
C ILE A 71 -5.06 2.55 5.57
N THR A 72 -5.97 2.85 4.63
CA THR A 72 -7.38 3.14 4.91
C THR A 72 -8.10 1.88 5.35
N GLU A 73 -9.27 2.00 5.98
CA GLU A 73 -10.07 0.83 6.35
C GLU A 73 -10.42 -0.04 5.12
N SER A 74 -10.72 0.57 3.97
CA SER A 74 -10.93 -0.16 2.72
C SER A 74 -9.68 -0.92 2.24
N SER A 75 -8.49 -0.36 2.48
CA SER A 75 -7.24 -1.08 2.20
C SER A 75 -7.06 -2.26 3.16
N ARG A 76 -7.43 -2.09 4.43
CA ARG A 76 -7.43 -3.18 5.42
C ARG A 76 -8.42 -4.27 5.07
N ASP A 77 -9.58 -3.91 4.53
CA ASP A 77 -10.57 -4.89 4.04
C ASP A 77 -9.96 -5.77 2.94
N ILE A 78 -9.20 -5.18 2.00
CA ILE A 78 -8.48 -5.93 0.97
C ILE A 78 -7.40 -6.81 1.61
N LEU A 79 -6.58 -6.26 2.51
CA LEU A 79 -5.52 -7.01 3.20
C LEU A 79 -6.07 -8.23 3.97
N ARG A 80 -7.23 -8.11 4.60
CA ARG A 80 -7.93 -9.18 5.33
C ARG A 80 -8.80 -10.09 4.45
N SER A 81 -9.00 -9.74 3.18
CA SER A 81 -9.84 -10.53 2.26
C SER A 81 -9.21 -11.87 1.89
N SER A 82 -7.89 -11.98 2.03
CA SER A 82 -7.15 -13.22 1.86
C SER A 82 -6.87 -13.87 3.22
N TYR A 83 -6.85 -15.19 3.24
CA TYR A 83 -6.41 -15.93 4.43
C TYR A 83 -4.93 -15.67 4.70
N GLN A 84 -4.10 -15.71 3.67
CA GLN A 84 -2.66 -15.43 3.76
C GLN A 84 -2.17 -14.87 2.44
N TRP A 85 -1.16 -14.00 2.47
CA TRP A 85 -0.46 -13.51 1.30
C TRP A 85 0.87 -14.22 1.17
N ALA A 86 1.06 -15.03 0.13
CA ALA A 86 2.31 -15.76 -0.10
C ALA A 86 3.35 -14.86 -0.78
N VAL A 87 4.55 -14.78 -0.19
CA VAL A 87 5.63 -13.95 -0.72
C VAL A 87 6.30 -14.65 -1.91
N LYS A 88 6.21 -14.05 -3.10
CA LYS A 88 6.86 -14.53 -4.33
C LYS A 88 8.37 -14.61 -4.11
N GLY A 89 8.99 -15.68 -4.62
CA GLY A 89 10.44 -15.90 -4.51
C GLY A 89 10.93 -16.30 -3.11
N ARG A 90 10.04 -16.41 -2.11
CA ARG A 90 10.36 -16.85 -0.74
C ARG A 90 9.42 -17.96 -0.30
N PRO A 91 9.65 -19.21 -0.75
CA PRO A 91 8.79 -20.34 -0.43
C PRO A 91 8.56 -20.49 1.08
N GLY A 92 7.30 -20.69 1.46
CA GLY A 92 6.88 -20.86 2.85
C GLY A 92 6.76 -19.57 3.65
N ILE A 93 7.12 -18.39 3.12
CA ILE A 93 6.87 -17.10 3.80
C ILE A 93 5.50 -16.56 3.41
N THR A 94 4.69 -16.27 4.42
CA THR A 94 3.36 -15.68 4.27
C THR A 94 3.18 -14.44 5.16
N ILE A 95 2.26 -13.58 4.76
CA ILE A 95 1.82 -12.41 5.53
C ILE A 95 0.33 -12.56 5.79
N ASP A 96 -0.08 -12.52 7.04
CA ASP A 96 -1.47 -12.61 7.50
C ASP A 96 -1.86 -11.27 8.12
N PHE A 97 -3.07 -10.79 7.83
CA PHE A 97 -3.60 -9.52 8.35
C PHE A 97 -4.85 -9.78 9.16
N ASP A 98 -4.95 -9.15 10.33
CA ASP A 98 -6.14 -9.22 11.18
C ASP A 98 -6.59 -7.81 11.63
N ASP A 99 -7.52 -7.78 12.60
CA ASP A 99 -8.08 -6.54 13.10
C ASP A 99 -7.07 -5.68 13.90
N ASN A 100 -6.00 -6.28 14.40
CA ASN A 100 -5.02 -5.62 15.28
C ASN A 100 -3.71 -5.30 14.56
N GLY A 101 -3.43 -5.94 13.43
CA GLY A 101 -2.15 -5.79 12.75
C GLY A 101 -1.90 -6.79 11.63
N TYR A 102 -0.66 -7.24 11.54
CA TYR A 102 -0.24 -8.31 10.63
C TYR A 102 0.83 -9.18 11.30
N MET A 103 1.00 -10.36 10.73
CA MET A 103 1.96 -11.36 11.16
C MET A 103 2.64 -11.97 9.94
N ILE A 104 3.96 -11.85 9.89
CA ILE A 104 4.79 -12.59 8.91
C ILE A 104 5.05 -13.98 9.50
N SER A 105 4.81 -15.03 8.73
CA SER A 105 5.04 -16.42 9.16
C SER A 105 5.94 -17.15 8.17
N LYS A 106 6.64 -18.18 8.65
CA LYS A 106 7.41 -19.08 7.80
C LYS A 106 7.09 -20.53 8.10
N GLU A 107 6.70 -21.27 7.08
CA GLU A 107 6.41 -22.70 7.16
C GLU A 107 7.59 -23.46 7.83
N GLY A 108 7.27 -24.31 8.81
CA GLY A 108 8.25 -25.07 9.59
C GLY A 108 9.12 -24.28 10.58
N SER A 109 9.06 -22.95 10.58
CA SER A 109 9.82 -22.08 11.52
C SER A 109 8.92 -21.35 12.53
N GLY A 110 7.60 -21.45 12.35
CA GLY A 110 6.59 -20.81 13.20
C GLY A 110 6.21 -19.40 12.75
N SER A 111 5.47 -18.71 13.62
CA SER A 111 5.00 -17.34 13.38
C SER A 111 6.01 -16.31 13.85
N GLY A 112 6.19 -15.23 13.08
CA GLY A 112 6.92 -14.04 13.47
C GLY A 112 6.18 -13.23 14.56
N ASN A 113 6.66 -12.02 14.82
CA ASN A 113 6.00 -11.15 15.80
C ASN A 113 4.74 -10.50 15.21
N HIS A 114 3.69 -10.40 16.01
CA HIS A 114 2.52 -9.61 15.65
C HIS A 114 2.89 -8.12 15.72
N LEU A 115 2.68 -7.40 14.62
CA LEU A 115 3.01 -5.98 14.48
C LEU A 115 1.70 -5.20 14.40
N TYR A 116 1.50 -4.27 15.34
CA TYR A 116 0.22 -3.59 15.53
C TYR A 116 0.05 -2.43 14.58
N PHE A 117 -1.16 -2.25 14.09
CA PHE A 117 -1.52 -1.06 13.33
C PHE A 117 -1.88 0.09 14.27
N LYS A 118 -1.13 1.20 14.23
CA LYS A 118 -1.39 2.42 14.98
C LYS A 118 -1.07 3.64 14.13
N ASP A 119 -1.99 4.59 14.07
CA ASP A 119 -1.81 5.89 13.39
C ASP A 119 -1.37 5.78 11.91
N GLY A 120 -1.90 4.80 11.18
CA GLY A 120 -1.55 4.59 9.77
C GLY A 120 -0.26 3.79 9.55
N MET A 121 0.38 3.32 10.62
CA MET A 121 1.65 2.62 10.58
C MET A 121 1.60 1.29 11.31
N PHE A 122 2.52 0.41 10.94
CA PHE A 122 2.73 -0.88 11.56
C PHE A 122 3.92 -0.82 12.54
N LEU A 123 3.67 -1.08 13.82
CA LEU A 123 4.64 -0.92 14.90
C LEU A 123 4.89 -2.25 15.63
N SER A 124 6.14 -2.53 15.99
CA SER A 124 6.46 -3.69 16.82
C SER A 124 6.17 -3.43 18.30
N ILE A 125 5.70 -4.47 18.99
CA ILE A 125 5.41 -4.50 20.43
C ILE A 125 6.63 -4.64 21.33
N ARG A 126 7.79 -5.01 20.80
CA ARG A 126 9.02 -5.26 21.58
C ARG A 126 10.23 -4.70 20.82
N ASN A 127 11.40 -4.67 21.46
CA ASN A 127 12.71 -4.31 20.88
C ASN A 127 13.15 -5.19 19.66
N SER A 128 12.23 -5.68 18.84
CA SER A 128 12.52 -6.32 17.56
C SER A 128 12.67 -5.25 16.50
N ASN A 129 13.68 -5.37 15.66
CA ASN A 129 13.85 -4.51 14.49
C ASN A 129 12.99 -4.96 13.30
N ASN A 130 11.83 -5.58 13.55
CA ASN A 130 10.96 -6.06 12.49
C ASN A 130 10.17 -4.89 11.90
N THR A 131 10.16 -4.76 10.57
CA THR A 131 9.48 -3.68 9.84
C THR A 131 8.66 -4.25 8.69
N ILE A 132 7.55 -3.59 8.36
CA ILE A 132 6.91 -3.69 7.04
C ILE A 132 6.55 -2.29 6.60
N LEU A 133 6.79 -2.01 5.33
CA LEU A 133 6.20 -0.91 4.61
C LEU A 133 5.37 -1.52 3.47
N ILE A 134 4.11 -1.13 3.38
CA ILE A 134 3.25 -1.54 2.27
C ILE A 134 3.16 -0.36 1.31
N ASP A 135 3.65 -0.57 0.10
CA ASP A 135 3.67 0.43 -0.96
C ASP A 135 2.45 0.25 -1.88
N TYR A 136 2.02 -0.99 -2.09
CA TYR A 136 0.90 -1.36 -2.97
C TYR A 136 -0.06 -2.38 -2.37
N ILE A 137 -1.35 -2.16 -2.63
CA ILE A 137 -2.46 -3.04 -2.24
C ILE A 137 -3.44 -3.12 -3.41
N SER A 138 -3.74 -4.35 -3.84
CA SER A 138 -4.89 -4.71 -4.67
C SER A 138 -5.47 -6.03 -4.19
N ASP A 139 -6.57 -6.45 -4.80
CA ASP A 139 -7.19 -7.77 -4.58
C ASP A 139 -6.33 -8.96 -5.06
N THR A 140 -5.30 -8.69 -5.84
CA THR A 140 -4.48 -9.70 -6.51
C THR A 140 -3.03 -9.66 -6.05
N GLU A 141 -2.57 -8.55 -5.47
CA GLU A 141 -1.18 -8.36 -5.08
C GLU A 141 -1.01 -7.31 -3.97
N ILE A 142 -0.07 -7.55 -3.07
CA ILE A 142 0.50 -6.55 -2.18
C ILE A 142 2.01 -6.50 -2.37
N SER A 143 2.62 -5.33 -2.21
CA SER A 143 4.07 -5.19 -2.29
C SER A 143 4.59 -4.09 -1.38
N GLY A 144 5.88 -4.17 -1.10
CA GLY A 144 6.63 -3.14 -0.39
C GLY A 144 7.95 -3.68 0.15
N THR A 145 8.35 -3.27 1.35
CA THR A 145 9.57 -3.76 2.01
C THR A 145 9.26 -4.38 3.36
N PHE A 146 10.06 -5.35 3.79
CA PHE A 146 9.94 -5.91 5.13
C PHE A 146 11.27 -6.40 5.68
N LYS A 147 11.32 -6.55 7.01
CA LYS A 147 12.41 -7.13 7.77
C LYS A 147 11.83 -7.99 8.89
N ASP A 148 12.30 -9.22 9.03
CA ASP A 148 11.98 -10.08 10.16
C ASP A 148 13.18 -10.94 10.56
N GLU A 149 13.86 -10.52 11.62
CA GLU A 149 15.08 -11.18 12.09
C GLU A 149 14.78 -12.60 12.62
N ARG A 150 13.56 -12.87 13.11
CA ARG A 150 13.16 -14.23 13.56
C ARG A 150 13.07 -15.21 12.41
N LEU A 151 12.85 -14.71 11.19
CA LEU A 151 12.77 -15.51 9.98
C LEU A 151 14.10 -15.56 9.22
N GLY A 152 15.15 -14.93 9.76
CA GLY A 152 16.48 -14.85 9.14
C GLY A 152 16.61 -13.75 8.09
N ILE A 153 15.75 -12.73 8.14
CA ILE A 153 15.74 -11.58 7.21
C ILE A 153 16.22 -10.36 7.99
N TYR A 154 17.53 -10.12 7.93
CA TYR A 154 18.21 -9.13 8.77
C TYR A 154 18.21 -7.70 8.20
N ASP A 155 18.06 -7.58 6.88
CA ASP A 155 17.98 -6.32 6.14
C ASP A 155 16.54 -6.07 5.66
N GLU A 156 16.23 -4.81 5.35
CA GLU A 156 14.98 -4.48 4.65
C GLU A 156 15.05 -5.01 3.23
N VAL A 157 14.12 -5.90 2.88
CA VAL A 157 14.07 -6.54 1.57
C VAL A 157 12.75 -6.24 0.89
N PRO A 158 12.74 -6.03 -0.44
CA PRO A 158 11.51 -5.85 -1.18
C PRO A 158 10.73 -7.17 -1.22
N PHE A 159 9.40 -7.05 -1.32
CA PHE A 159 8.51 -8.19 -1.45
C PHE A 159 7.35 -7.90 -2.40
N ILE A 160 6.88 -8.98 -3.02
CA ILE A 160 5.60 -9.05 -3.70
C ILE A 160 4.89 -10.27 -3.13
N ALA A 161 3.65 -10.11 -2.69
CA ALA A 161 2.85 -11.21 -2.17
C ALA A 161 1.49 -11.29 -2.85
N VAL A 162 1.01 -12.51 -3.03
CA VAL A 162 -0.26 -12.83 -3.72
C VAL A 162 -1.21 -13.58 -2.79
N PRO A 163 -2.53 -13.43 -2.96
CA PRO A 163 -3.49 -14.06 -2.08
C PRO A 163 -3.42 -15.58 -2.19
N GLN A 164 -3.39 -16.27 -1.06
CA GLN A 164 -3.61 -17.70 -0.95
C GLN A 164 -5.07 -17.99 -0.63
N SER A 165 -5.65 -18.88 -1.42
CA SER A 165 -6.92 -19.51 -1.08
C SER A 165 -6.72 -20.35 0.19
N ARG A 166 -7.69 -20.34 1.11
CA ARG A 166 -7.73 -21.37 2.17
C ARG A 166 -7.67 -22.74 1.51
N LYS A 167 -6.72 -23.58 1.93
CA LYS A 167 -6.78 -24.99 1.58
C LYS A 167 -8.11 -25.53 2.10
N PRO A 168 -8.95 -26.18 1.28
CA PRO A 168 -10.11 -26.86 1.79
C PRO A 168 -9.63 -27.94 2.78
N ASN A 169 -10.26 -27.96 3.96
CA ASN A 169 -10.02 -28.97 4.99
C ASN A 169 -10.40 -30.37 4.48
#